data_AF-A0A8S1RE61-F1
#
_entry.id   AF-A0A8S1RE61-F1
#
_cell.length_a   1.000
_cell.length_b   1.000
_cell.length_c   1.000
_cell.angle_alpha   90.00
_cell.angle_beta   90.00
_cell.angle_gamma   90.00
#
_symmetry.space_group_name_H-M   'P 1'
#
loop_
_entity.id
_entity.type
_entity.pdbx_description
1 polymer ?
#
loop_
_entity_poly.entity_id
_entity_poly.type
_entity_poly.pdbx_seq_one_letter_code
_entity_poly.pdbx_strand_id
1 'polypeptide(L)'
;MSHTKCLSKINGKSNLLIIFKSKSGNIFGGYSCQWLQKQNGYVQFDTLSSFLFSQTHNQFYSLKEANKAHAIYRPSSYNPSFGNGYDIYIGSDFTNGSSSLGTAYQIDKYDIQDHTTHLFGQSTPNLEEYEILK
;
A
#
# COMPACT_ATOMS: atom_id res chain seq x y z
N MET A 1 -9.70 1.74 -14.90
CA MET A 1 -9.79 2.67 -13.73
C MET A 1 -8.96 3.90 -14.02
N SER A 2 -9.25 5.09 -13.45
CA SER A 2 -8.54 6.34 -13.78
C SER A 2 -7.85 6.95 -12.56
N HIS A 3 -6.58 7.36 -12.74
CA HIS A 3 -5.67 7.91 -11.72
C HIS A 3 -6.28 9.09 -10.95
N THR A 4 -6.94 9.99 -11.66
CA THR A 4 -7.55 11.21 -11.09
C THR A 4 -8.65 10.88 -10.06
N LYS A 5 -9.27 9.70 -10.13
CA LYS A 5 -10.31 9.27 -9.17
C LYS A 5 -9.75 8.78 -7.83
N CYS A 6 -8.54 8.22 -7.78
CA CYS A 6 -7.96 7.74 -6.52
C CYS A 6 -7.37 8.89 -5.70
N LEU A 7 -6.52 9.72 -6.33
CA LEU A 7 -5.90 10.88 -5.69
C LEU A 7 -6.91 11.88 -5.10
N SER A 8 -8.03 12.12 -5.80
CA SER A 8 -9.09 13.00 -5.31
C SER A 8 -9.82 12.44 -4.08
N LYS A 9 -9.91 11.10 -3.95
CA LYS A 9 -10.56 10.46 -2.80
C LYS A 9 -9.70 10.48 -1.53
N ILE A 10 -8.38 10.53 -1.67
CA ILE A 10 -7.42 10.53 -0.54
C ILE A 10 -6.99 11.94 -0.10
N ASN A 11 -7.12 12.95 -0.97
CA ASN A 11 -6.61 14.28 -0.70
C ASN A 11 -7.28 14.92 0.52
N GLY A 12 -6.48 15.40 1.48
CA GLY A 12 -6.98 16.07 2.69
C GLY A 12 -7.62 15.15 3.73
N LYS A 13 -7.48 13.82 3.59
CA LYS A 13 -8.06 12.85 4.53
C LYS A 13 -6.97 12.15 5.37
N SER A 14 -7.36 11.65 6.53
CA SER A 14 -6.55 10.81 7.43
C SER A 14 -7.30 9.51 7.69
N ASN A 15 -6.60 8.53 8.27
CA ASN A 15 -7.19 7.27 8.73
C ASN A 15 -7.94 6.53 7.61
N LEU A 16 -7.31 6.35 6.45
CA LEU A 16 -7.91 5.64 5.34
C LEU A 16 -7.45 4.20 5.29
N LEU A 17 -8.40 3.30 5.09
CA LEU A 17 -8.15 1.92 4.67
C LEU A 17 -8.35 1.86 3.16
N ILE A 18 -7.30 1.46 2.43
CA ILE A 18 -7.39 1.23 0.99
C ILE A 18 -7.37 -0.28 0.77
N ILE A 19 -8.36 -0.77 0.03
CA ILE A 19 -8.55 -2.17 -0.31
C ILE A 19 -8.42 -2.31 -1.82
N PHE A 20 -7.66 -3.29 -2.27
CA PHE A 20 -7.44 -3.62 -3.66
C PHE A 20 -7.83 -5.06 -3.91
N LYS A 21 -8.34 -5.33 -5.11
CA LYS A 21 -8.50 -6.69 -5.64
C LYS A 21 -7.80 -6.79 -6.99
N SER A 22 -6.87 -7.73 -7.12
CA SER A 22 -6.21 -8.04 -8.39
C SER A 22 -7.09 -8.91 -9.29
N LYS A 23 -6.81 -8.94 -10.60
CA LYS A 23 -7.49 -9.83 -11.54
C LYS A 23 -7.20 -11.32 -11.32
N SER A 24 -6.15 -11.68 -10.59
CA SER A 24 -5.92 -13.04 -10.10
C SER A 24 -6.78 -13.40 -8.89
N GLY A 25 -7.53 -12.43 -8.33
CA GLY A 25 -8.48 -12.64 -7.23
C GLY A 25 -7.91 -12.34 -5.84
N ASN A 26 -6.67 -11.87 -5.73
CA ASN A 26 -6.10 -11.53 -4.43
C ASN A 26 -6.65 -10.21 -3.89
N ILE A 27 -7.01 -10.20 -2.61
CA ILE A 27 -7.48 -9.02 -1.88
C ILE A 27 -6.43 -8.62 -0.85
N PHE A 28 -5.98 -7.38 -0.94
CA PHE A 28 -4.90 -6.83 -0.13
C PHE A 28 -5.03 -5.32 0.00
N GLY A 29 -4.21 -4.72 0.85
CA GLY A 29 -4.22 -3.27 0.97
C GLY A 29 -3.44 -2.77 2.16
N GLY A 30 -3.73 -1.53 2.54
CA GLY A 30 -3.04 -0.89 3.63
C GLY A 30 -3.87 0.20 4.29
N TYR A 31 -3.59 0.40 5.57
CA TYR A 31 -4.13 1.48 6.38
C TYR A 31 -3.07 2.57 6.61
N SER A 32 -3.52 3.82 6.55
CA SER A 32 -2.71 4.99 6.82
C SER A 32 -3.45 6.01 7.66
N CYS A 33 -2.81 6.51 8.72
CA CYS A 33 -3.37 7.55 9.56
C CYS A 33 -3.12 8.99 9.08
N GLN A 34 -2.28 9.24 8.07
CA GLN A 34 -1.97 10.60 7.60
C GLN A 34 -1.67 10.64 6.10
N TRP A 35 -2.56 11.23 5.30
CA TRP A 35 -2.29 11.62 3.90
C TRP A 35 -1.96 13.11 3.76
N LEU A 36 -1.71 13.77 4.90
CA LEU A 36 -2.23 15.11 5.12
C LEU A 36 -1.37 16.27 4.61
N GLN A 37 -0.03 16.20 4.45
CA GLN A 37 0.69 17.50 4.30
C GLN A 37 1.90 17.62 3.36
N LYS A 38 2.41 16.56 2.71
CA LYS A 38 3.54 16.72 1.78
C LYS A 38 3.26 16.17 0.39
N GLN A 39 3.36 17.05 -0.62
CA GLN A 39 3.62 16.64 -1.99
C GLN A 39 5.13 16.36 -2.11
N ASN A 40 5.51 15.31 -2.85
CA ASN A 40 6.90 14.96 -3.17
C ASN A 40 7.77 14.64 -1.94
N GLY A 41 7.28 13.80 -1.03
CA GLY A 41 8.07 13.32 0.10
C GLY A 41 7.41 12.21 0.90
N TYR A 42 8.16 11.63 1.82
CA TYR A 42 7.63 10.70 2.80
C TYR A 42 6.89 11.45 3.91
N VAL A 43 5.83 10.84 4.41
CA VAL A 43 5.10 11.31 5.59
C VAL A 43 5.65 10.56 6.80
N GLN A 44 6.23 11.30 7.75
CA GLN A 44 6.64 10.73 9.03
C GLN A 44 5.42 10.47 9.89
N PHE A 45 5.32 9.26 10.41
CA PHE A 45 4.30 8.88 11.36
C PHE A 45 4.86 8.95 12.78
N ASP A 46 4.16 9.68 13.66
CA ASP A 46 4.46 9.70 15.10
C ASP A 46 4.05 8.39 15.81
N THR A 47 3.37 7.49 15.09
CA THR A 47 2.84 6.21 15.62
C THR A 47 3.07 5.05 14.64
N LEU A 48 3.15 3.81 15.16
CA LEU A 48 3.18 2.57 14.35
C LEU A 48 1.80 2.13 13.83
N SER A 49 0.87 3.07 13.65
CA SER A 49 -0.52 2.74 13.35
C SER A 49 -0.77 2.31 11.90
N SER A 50 0.20 2.51 10.99
CA SER A 50 0.11 2.00 9.62
C SER A 50 0.39 0.49 9.57
N PHE A 51 -0.40 -0.21 8.77
CA PHE A 51 -0.23 -1.63 8.51
C PHE A 51 -0.63 -1.97 7.08
N LEU A 52 -0.08 -3.06 6.55
CA LEU A 52 -0.59 -3.72 5.37
C LEU A 52 -1.41 -4.94 5.77
N PHE A 53 -2.26 -5.42 4.87
CA PHE A 53 -2.99 -6.65 5.06
C PHE A 53 -3.10 -7.43 3.74
N SER A 54 -3.25 -8.74 3.86
CA SER A 54 -3.75 -9.62 2.80
C SER A 54 -4.95 -10.39 3.35
N GLN A 55 -6.13 -10.12 2.80
CA GLN A 55 -7.33 -10.87 3.15
C GLN A 55 -7.25 -12.29 2.57
N THR A 56 -6.70 -12.45 1.37
CA THR A 56 -6.51 -13.76 0.72
C THR A 56 -5.69 -14.73 1.56
N HIS A 57 -4.65 -14.23 2.24
CA HIS A 57 -3.80 -15.05 3.11
C HIS A 57 -4.15 -14.94 4.60
N ASN A 58 -5.14 -14.13 4.97
CA ASN A 58 -5.50 -13.81 6.36
C ASN A 58 -4.32 -13.29 7.20
N GLN A 59 -3.61 -12.28 6.68
CA GLN A 59 -2.34 -11.79 7.23
C GLN A 59 -2.35 -10.27 7.41
N PHE A 60 -1.71 -9.82 8.49
CA PHE A 60 -1.45 -8.40 8.79
C PHE A 60 0.03 -8.16 8.99
N TYR A 61 0.53 -7.06 8.43
CA TYR A 61 1.94 -6.67 8.45
C TYR A 61 2.07 -5.30 9.10
N SER A 62 2.65 -5.26 10.29
CA SER A 62 2.86 -4.01 11.03
C SER A 62 4.06 -3.25 10.48
N LEU A 63 4.02 -1.91 10.51
CA LEU A 63 5.16 -1.09 10.10
C LEU A 63 6.38 -1.37 11.00
N LYS A 64 7.58 -1.44 10.41
CA LYS A 64 8.83 -1.52 11.17
C LYS A 64 9.14 -0.16 11.82
N GLU A 65 9.63 -0.18 13.06
CA GLU A 65 10.04 1.02 13.81
C GLU A 65 10.98 1.94 13.01
N ALA A 66 12.02 1.35 12.39
CA ALA A 66 12.98 2.08 11.57
C ALA A 66 12.37 2.74 10.32
N ASN A 67 11.15 2.36 9.92
CA ASN A 67 10.47 2.86 8.74
C ASN A 67 9.29 3.80 9.06
N LYS A 68 9.13 4.23 10.32
CA LYS A 68 8.16 5.27 10.73
C LYS A 68 8.18 6.53 9.86
N ALA A 69 9.39 6.97 9.48
CA ALA A 69 9.57 8.15 8.64
C ALA A 69 9.23 7.93 7.16
N HIS A 70 9.01 6.67 6.73
CA HIS A 70 8.92 6.30 5.32
C HIS A 70 7.80 5.28 5.02
N ALA A 71 6.74 5.26 5.82
CA ALA A 71 5.69 4.26 5.67
C ALA A 71 4.84 4.47 4.41
N ILE A 72 4.74 5.71 3.92
CA ILE A 72 3.97 6.08 2.74
C ILE A 72 4.69 7.17 1.96
N TYR A 73 4.73 6.99 0.65
CA TYR A 73 5.22 7.98 -0.27
C TYR A 73 4.06 8.51 -1.14
N ARG A 74 3.88 9.83 -1.12
CA ARG A 74 2.87 10.52 -1.93
C ARG A 74 3.52 11.32 -3.06
N PRO A 75 3.62 10.75 -4.26
CA PRO A 75 4.03 11.46 -5.46
C PRO A 75 2.94 12.43 -5.95
N SER A 76 3.33 13.37 -6.80
CA SER A 76 2.41 14.24 -7.54
C SER A 76 1.80 13.58 -8.78
N SER A 77 2.40 12.50 -9.30
CA SER A 77 2.10 11.96 -10.64
C SER A 77 1.64 10.49 -10.69
N TYR A 78 1.62 9.76 -9.56
CA TYR A 78 1.15 8.37 -9.51
C TYR A 78 0.34 8.07 -8.23
N ASN A 79 -0.24 6.87 -8.15
CA ASN A 79 -0.99 6.43 -6.98
C ASN A 79 -0.05 6.32 -5.76
N PRO A 80 -0.59 6.43 -4.53
CA PRO A 80 0.17 6.17 -3.32
C PRO A 80 0.94 4.86 -3.35
N SER A 81 2.13 4.88 -2.75
CA SER A 81 2.88 3.67 -2.45
C SER A 81 3.05 3.53 -0.94
N PHE A 82 3.06 2.28 -0.49
CA PHE A 82 3.31 1.91 0.89
C PHE A 82 4.74 1.38 1.02
N GLY A 83 5.49 1.95 1.96
CA GLY A 83 6.85 1.56 2.32
C GLY A 83 7.94 2.18 1.43
N ASN A 84 9.09 2.52 2.04
CA ASN A 84 10.29 3.04 1.35
C ASN A 84 10.92 2.08 0.32
N GLY A 85 10.51 0.81 0.33
CA GLY A 85 10.96 -0.20 -0.63
C GLY A 85 9.89 -0.68 -1.59
N TYR A 86 8.75 0.03 -1.68
CA TYR A 86 7.59 -0.40 -2.45
C TYR A 86 7.04 -1.77 -2.00
N ASP A 87 6.79 -1.94 -0.70
CA ASP A 87 6.01 -3.09 -0.21
C ASP A 87 4.68 -3.20 -0.98
N ILE A 88 4.06 -2.05 -1.30
CA ILE A 88 3.02 -1.96 -2.33
C ILE A 88 3.25 -0.71 -3.19
N TYR A 89 3.50 -0.91 -4.48
CA TYR A 89 3.48 0.14 -5.50
C TYR A 89 2.43 -0.17 -6.56
N ILE A 90 1.50 0.77 -6.75
CA ILE A 90 0.48 0.70 -7.80
C ILE A 90 0.74 1.83 -8.80
N GLY A 91 0.95 1.49 -10.07
CA GLY A 91 1.06 2.44 -11.17
C GLY A 91 -0.24 3.22 -11.38
N SER A 92 -0.15 4.38 -12.03
CA SER A 92 -1.31 5.26 -12.29
C SER A 92 -2.38 4.62 -13.20
N ASP A 93 -2.01 3.63 -13.99
CA ASP A 93 -2.91 2.83 -14.83
C ASP A 93 -3.65 1.72 -14.08
N PHE A 94 -3.32 1.48 -12.80
CA PHE A 94 -3.81 0.36 -11.97
C PHE A 94 -3.47 -1.02 -12.53
N THR A 95 -2.64 -1.10 -13.56
CA THR A 95 -2.20 -2.35 -14.19
C THR A 95 -0.77 -2.67 -13.82
N ASN A 96 0.11 -1.69 -13.92
CA ASN A 96 1.52 -1.81 -13.59
C ASN A 96 1.77 -1.53 -12.10
N GLY A 97 2.93 -1.97 -11.61
CA GLY A 97 3.32 -1.83 -10.21
C GLY A 97 4.26 -2.93 -9.77
N SER A 98 4.61 -2.95 -8.48
CA SER A 98 5.51 -3.93 -7.89
C SER A 98 5.24 -4.08 -6.40
N SER A 99 5.67 -5.22 -5.84
CA SER A 99 5.70 -5.49 -4.41
C SER A 99 7.11 -5.90 -4.03
N SER A 100 7.58 -5.43 -2.87
CA SER A 100 8.75 -5.95 -2.16
C SER A 100 8.37 -6.10 -0.69
N LEU A 101 7.37 -6.96 -0.46
CA LEU A 101 6.75 -7.15 0.84
C LEU A 101 7.79 -7.57 1.87
N GLY A 102 7.83 -6.91 3.02
CA GLY A 102 8.83 -7.19 4.04
C GLY A 102 9.95 -6.16 4.09
N THR A 103 9.93 -5.13 3.24
CA THR A 103 10.94 -4.06 3.28
C THR A 103 10.64 -3.08 4.40
N ALA A 104 9.49 -2.39 4.33
CA ALA A 104 9.05 -1.44 5.34
C ALA A 104 8.15 -2.06 6.41
N TYR A 105 7.44 -3.14 6.08
CA TYR A 105 6.52 -3.82 7.00
C TYR A 105 7.09 -5.17 7.46
N GLN A 106 6.68 -5.63 8.64
CA GLN A 106 7.16 -6.87 9.25
C GLN A 106 6.43 -8.08 8.65
N ILE A 107 7.20 -9.07 8.20
CA ILE A 107 6.67 -10.34 7.67
C ILE A 107 6.99 -11.54 8.55
N ASP A 108 7.87 -11.38 9.56
CA ASP A 108 8.47 -12.45 10.37
C ASP A 108 7.46 -13.37 11.09
N LYS A 109 6.19 -12.95 11.16
CA LYS A 109 5.08 -13.75 11.69
C LYS A 109 4.61 -14.85 10.74
N TYR A 110 5.01 -14.79 9.47
CA TYR A 110 4.53 -15.67 8.42
C TYR A 110 5.69 -16.20 7.59
N ASP A 111 5.58 -17.46 7.16
CA ASP A 111 6.54 -18.07 6.24
C ASP A 111 6.22 -17.64 4.80
N ILE A 112 6.75 -16.48 4.41
CA ILE A 112 6.53 -15.89 3.08
C ILE A 112 7.79 -16.08 2.25
N GLN A 113 7.67 -16.89 1.20
CA GLN A 113 8.76 -17.18 0.26
C GLN A 113 8.79 -16.17 -0.90
N ASP A 114 7.62 -15.73 -1.39
CA ASP A 114 7.51 -14.93 -2.62
C ASP A 114 7.15 -13.46 -2.39
N HIS A 115 8.12 -12.64 -1.97
CA HIS A 115 7.86 -11.26 -1.50
C HIS A 115 7.31 -10.32 -2.59
N THR A 116 7.48 -10.69 -3.86
CA THR A 116 7.12 -9.87 -5.02
C THR A 116 5.75 -10.16 -5.59
N THR A 117 5.20 -11.35 -5.35
CA THR A 117 3.89 -11.77 -5.87
C THR A 117 2.90 -12.08 -4.77
N HIS A 118 3.34 -12.26 -3.51
CA HIS A 118 2.49 -12.69 -2.39
C HIS A 118 1.20 -11.89 -2.26
N LEU A 119 1.27 -10.55 -2.27
CA LEU A 119 0.07 -9.72 -2.14
C LEU A 119 -0.82 -9.80 -3.38
N PHE A 120 -0.23 -9.71 -4.57
CA PHE A 120 -0.99 -9.53 -5.82
C PHE A 120 -1.47 -10.86 -6.41
N GLY A 121 -0.82 -11.99 -6.07
CA GLY A 121 -0.99 -13.30 -6.71
C GLY A 121 -0.38 -13.39 -8.12
N GLN A 122 0.43 -12.40 -8.51
CA GLN A 122 1.00 -12.21 -9.84
C GLN A 122 2.10 -11.15 -9.78
N SER A 123 2.89 -11.00 -10.84
CA SER A 123 4.07 -10.10 -10.88
C SER A 123 3.73 -8.61 -10.86
N THR A 124 2.53 -8.21 -11.27
CA THR A 124 2.06 -6.83 -11.22
C THR A 124 0.67 -6.77 -10.57
N PRO A 125 0.21 -5.60 -10.08
CA PRO A 125 -1.07 -5.50 -9.40
C PRO A 125 -2.27 -5.89 -10.29
N ASN A 126 -2.27 -5.50 -11.57
CA ASN A 126 -3.35 -5.71 -12.56
C ASN A 126 -4.74 -5.73 -11.90
N LEU A 127 -5.13 -4.59 -11.35
CA LEU A 127 -6.28 -4.47 -10.47
C LEU A 127 -7.60 -4.66 -11.23
N GLU A 128 -8.54 -5.34 -10.58
CA GLU A 128 -9.94 -5.44 -10.98
C GLU A 128 -10.75 -4.30 -10.36
N GLU A 129 -10.56 -4.06 -9.06
CA GLU A 129 -11.29 -3.04 -8.30
C GLU A 129 -10.48 -2.50 -7.11
N TYR A 130 -10.93 -1.37 -6.56
CA TYR A 130 -10.41 -0.82 -5.32
C TYR A 130 -11.50 -0.08 -4.53
N GLU A 131 -11.35 -0.07 -3.22
CA GLU A 131 -12.21 0.65 -2.29
C GLU A 131 -11.36 1.48 -1.31
N ILE A 132 -11.91 2.62 -0.87
CA ILE A 132 -11.28 3.50 0.12
C ILE A 132 -12.31 3.78 1.20
N LEU A 133 -12.04 3.31 2.41
CA LEU A 133 -12.87 3.48 3.59
C LEU A 133 -12.25 4.52 4.54
N LYS A 134 -13.09 5.17 5.34
CA LYS A 134 -12.72 6.15 6.38
C LYS A 134 -13.26 5.70 7.72
#